data_AF-A0A959HQN4-F1
#
_entry.id   AF-A0A959HQN4-F1
#
_cell.length_a   1.000
_cell.length_b   1.000
_cell.length_c   1.000
_cell.angle_alpha   90.00
_cell.angle_beta   90.00
_cell.angle_gamma   90.00
#
_symmetry.space_group_name_H-M   'P 1'
#
loop_
_entity.id
_entity.type
_entity.pdbx_description
1 polymer ?
#
loop_
_entity_poly.entity_id
_entity_poly.type
_entity_poly.pdbx_seq_one_letter_code
_entity_poly.pdbx_strand_id
1 'polypeptide(L)'
;MAQKAKLSAAIQALDPSEREEFRHFLLNPAWHASAETLALWDYLQSEDHNWSATGRETFATTLNNGGGHRDVDLRLLGSELLRLLERYLIWRQIQRNATLQRSILTEAYMEAGLSKHAGQVIRQTRKSLDQSTLQNADYYQADLDLYFKEVSFQQQNKRSDPTELQEYFDRTNLAFITQLLRQSCQLLTNSGVFNTQFNYGILPDLLQYVKNKDFLEVPVIELYYNFYQLITTQSQVYYNRLVDQLPRHIEAFSPAEIKDLYLAVNNYGIRKVNQGDKSFERIALNWYKVGLDIGVLIDKRRMSMITFNNIAALALKSKEVEWTKRFVDEYCEYLPAGERDNVVQFNLARIHYLEKTYAKATECLQKTHFKDSLLNLASKALLAKVYFESGEWNLLEYHLLATKAFAYRQKRLGYHKRSFLNFIRGVDALVTRNPDRQKIEKLLQSLSPTVEKDWLLEMAARA
;
A
#
# COMPACT_ATOMS: atom_id res chain seq x y z
N MET A 1 -34.19 -4.67 3.51
CA MET A 1 -33.03 -5.59 3.49
C MET A 1 -31.72 -4.90 3.85
N ALA A 2 -31.44 -3.70 3.33
CA ALA A 2 -30.18 -2.98 3.57
C ALA A 2 -29.81 -2.77 5.05
N GLN A 3 -30.75 -2.39 5.92
CA GLN A 3 -30.46 -2.10 7.34
C GLN A 3 -30.13 -3.35 8.17
N LYS A 4 -30.63 -4.53 7.77
CA LYS A 4 -30.39 -5.83 8.44
C LYS A 4 -28.92 -6.25 8.33
N ALA A 5 -28.38 -6.12 7.11
CA ALA A 5 -26.97 -6.38 6.83
C ALA A 5 -26.06 -5.37 7.55
N LYS A 6 -26.50 -4.11 7.69
CA LYS A 6 -25.72 -3.05 8.35
C LYS A 6 -25.47 -3.32 9.83
N LEU A 7 -26.51 -3.63 10.62
CA LEU A 7 -26.32 -3.87 12.06
C LEU A 7 -25.43 -5.08 12.31
N SER A 8 -25.71 -6.20 11.65
CA SER A 8 -24.93 -7.43 11.83
C SER A 8 -23.47 -7.23 11.41
N ALA A 9 -23.21 -6.56 10.28
CA ALA A 9 -21.86 -6.26 9.83
C ALA A 9 -21.13 -5.29 10.78
N ALA A 10 -21.83 -4.27 11.30
CA ALA A 10 -21.23 -3.31 12.22
C ALA A 10 -20.83 -3.96 13.55
N ILE A 11 -21.66 -4.85 14.10
CA ILE A 11 -21.33 -5.60 15.32
C ILE A 11 -20.17 -6.58 15.07
N GLN A 12 -20.18 -7.28 13.94
CA GLN A 12 -19.10 -8.21 13.58
C GLN A 12 -17.76 -7.52 13.37
N ALA A 13 -17.76 -6.24 12.97
CA ALA A 13 -16.55 -5.45 12.82
C ALA A 13 -15.90 -5.07 14.17
N LEU A 14 -16.64 -5.17 15.29
CA LEU A 14 -16.12 -4.86 16.61
C LEU A 14 -15.25 -6.00 17.16
N ASP A 15 -14.05 -5.67 17.61
CA ASP A 15 -13.19 -6.56 18.39
C ASP A 15 -13.73 -6.81 19.82
N PRO A 16 -13.20 -7.79 20.58
CA PRO A 16 -13.70 -8.09 21.92
C PRO A 16 -13.64 -6.90 22.90
N SER A 17 -12.60 -6.06 22.83
CA SER A 17 -12.48 -4.88 23.67
C SER A 17 -13.50 -3.81 23.30
N GLU A 18 -13.79 -3.67 22.01
CA GLU A 18 -14.78 -2.76 21.46
C GLU A 18 -16.20 -3.11 21.87
N ARG A 19 -16.51 -4.40 21.90
CA ARG A 19 -17.82 -4.89 22.37
C ARG A 19 -18.05 -4.55 23.84
N GLU A 20 -17.04 -4.74 24.69
CA GLU A 20 -17.16 -4.42 26.11
C GLU A 20 -17.31 -2.90 26.33
N GLU A 21 -16.51 -2.09 25.64
CA GLU A 21 -16.60 -0.63 25.71
C GLU A 21 -17.96 -0.13 25.20
N PHE A 22 -18.48 -0.72 24.13
CA PHE A 22 -19.82 -0.37 23.63
C PHE A 22 -20.92 -0.79 24.61
N ARG A 23 -20.78 -1.93 25.30
CA ARG A 23 -21.72 -2.32 26.36
C ARG A 23 -21.74 -1.29 27.49
N HIS A 24 -20.58 -0.82 27.95
CA HIS A 24 -20.49 0.28 28.92
C HIS A 24 -21.10 1.58 28.38
N PHE A 25 -20.91 1.88 27.10
CA PHE A 25 -21.55 3.02 26.45
C PHE A 25 -23.07 2.92 26.51
N LEU A 26 -23.67 1.76 26.21
CA LEU A 26 -25.12 1.57 26.28
C LEU A 26 -25.68 1.70 27.70
N LEU A 27 -24.92 1.29 28.72
CA LEU A 27 -25.31 1.41 30.13
C LEU A 27 -25.25 2.84 30.67
N ASN A 28 -24.60 3.78 29.97
CA ASN A 28 -24.50 5.15 30.43
C ASN A 28 -25.86 5.87 30.29
N PRO A 29 -26.43 6.41 31.39
CA PRO A 29 -27.76 7.03 31.39
C PRO A 29 -27.93 8.17 30.40
N ALA A 30 -26.85 8.85 29.99
CA ALA A 30 -26.89 9.97 29.04
C ALA A 30 -27.34 9.57 27.63
N TRP A 31 -27.25 8.28 27.26
CA TRP A 31 -27.63 7.79 25.94
C TRP A 31 -29.02 7.19 25.87
N HIS A 32 -29.68 7.01 27.03
CA HIS A 32 -31.06 6.55 27.16
C HIS A 32 -31.37 5.25 26.38
N ALA A 33 -30.48 4.26 26.40
CA ALA A 33 -30.76 2.96 25.81
C ALA A 33 -31.94 2.30 26.54
N SER A 34 -32.96 1.87 25.79
CA SER A 34 -34.09 1.14 26.38
C SER A 34 -33.64 -0.22 26.94
N ALA A 35 -34.39 -0.74 27.92
CA ALA A 35 -34.12 -2.06 28.49
C ALA A 35 -34.16 -3.16 27.42
N GLU A 36 -35.07 -3.00 26.45
CA GLU A 36 -35.20 -3.84 25.26
C GLU A 36 -33.97 -3.72 24.35
N THR A 37 -33.38 -2.53 24.21
CA THR A 37 -32.15 -2.34 23.40
C THR A 37 -30.94 -2.99 24.05
N LEU A 38 -30.83 -2.93 25.38
CA LEU A 38 -29.81 -3.64 26.15
C LEU A 38 -29.98 -5.16 26.02
N ALA A 39 -31.22 -5.65 26.17
CA ALA A 39 -31.55 -7.06 25.97
C ALA A 39 -31.21 -7.53 24.55
N LEU A 40 -31.46 -6.69 23.55
CA LEU A 40 -31.08 -6.98 22.17
C LEU A 40 -29.57 -7.05 21.99
N TRP A 41 -28.82 -6.10 22.56
CA TRP A 41 -27.36 -6.14 22.51
C TRP A 41 -26.80 -7.42 23.13
N ASP A 42 -27.27 -7.76 24.33
CA ASP A 42 -26.84 -8.96 25.07
C ASP A 42 -27.19 -10.24 24.29
N TYR A 43 -28.37 -10.31 23.68
CA TYR A 43 -28.77 -11.41 22.79
C TYR A 43 -27.82 -11.56 21.59
N LEU A 44 -27.38 -10.47 20.97
CA LEU A 44 -26.51 -10.49 19.79
C LEU A 44 -25.03 -10.79 20.10
N GLN A 45 -24.62 -10.93 21.37
CA GLN A 45 -23.21 -11.23 21.72
C GLN A 45 -22.83 -12.70 21.55
N SER A 46 -23.77 -13.61 21.69
CA SER A 46 -23.53 -15.06 21.56
C SER A 46 -23.40 -15.51 20.10
N GLU A 47 -22.52 -16.49 19.86
CA GLU A 47 -22.14 -16.96 18.51
C GLU A 47 -23.31 -17.50 17.68
N ASP A 48 -24.36 -18.01 18.32
CA ASP A 48 -25.54 -18.58 17.64
C ASP A 48 -26.60 -17.54 17.24
N HIS A 49 -26.48 -16.29 17.72
CA HIS A 49 -27.52 -15.28 17.56
C HIS A 49 -27.15 -14.21 16.52
N ASN A 50 -28.12 -13.86 15.68
CA ASN A 50 -27.95 -12.85 14.63
C ASN A 50 -29.24 -12.04 14.43
N TRP A 51 -29.14 -10.93 13.68
CA TRP A 51 -30.29 -10.08 13.39
C TRP A 51 -30.99 -10.41 12.06
N SER A 52 -31.12 -11.71 11.77
CA SER A 52 -31.84 -12.23 10.59
C SER A 52 -33.36 -12.22 10.79
N ALA A 53 -34.12 -12.82 9.86
CA ALA A 53 -35.56 -12.99 10.07
C ALA A 53 -35.85 -13.94 11.25
N THR A 54 -35.23 -15.13 11.23
CA THR A 54 -35.35 -16.14 12.28
C THR A 54 -34.78 -15.66 13.60
N GLY A 55 -33.61 -15.00 13.58
CA GLY A 55 -33.01 -14.46 14.80
C GLY A 55 -33.85 -13.38 15.50
N ARG A 56 -34.66 -12.61 14.76
CA ARG A 56 -35.61 -11.64 15.33
C ARG A 56 -36.83 -12.33 15.92
N GLU A 57 -37.32 -13.40 15.28
CA GLU A 57 -38.41 -14.22 15.83
C GLU A 57 -37.96 -14.88 17.14
N THR A 58 -36.75 -15.44 17.18
CA THR A 58 -36.15 -16.00 18.39
C THR A 58 -35.94 -14.95 19.48
N PHE A 59 -35.49 -13.74 19.14
CA PHE A 59 -35.40 -12.66 20.13
C PHE A 59 -36.78 -12.20 20.65
N ALA A 60 -37.80 -12.19 19.79
CA ALA A 60 -39.14 -11.81 20.21
C ALA A 60 -39.74 -12.79 21.23
N THR A 61 -39.36 -14.07 21.19
CA THR A 61 -39.80 -15.05 22.20
C THR A 61 -39.10 -14.89 23.55
N THR A 62 -37.89 -14.31 23.59
CA THR A 62 -37.16 -14.08 24.86
C THR A 62 -37.68 -12.86 25.64
N LEU A 63 -38.38 -11.92 24.98
CA LEU A 63 -38.94 -10.72 25.62
C LEU A 63 -40.18 -10.95 26.50
N ASN A 64 -40.65 -12.20 26.65
CA ASN A 64 -41.62 -12.64 27.67
C ASN A 64 -42.90 -11.79 27.83
N ASN A 65 -43.44 -11.24 26.74
CA ASN A 65 -44.79 -10.67 26.71
C ASN A 65 -45.59 -11.41 25.65
N GLY A 66 -46.58 -12.20 26.05
CA GLY A 66 -47.46 -13.02 25.20
C GLY A 66 -48.32 -12.26 24.17
N GLY A 67 -47.97 -11.02 23.83
CA GLY A 67 -48.49 -10.29 22.68
C GLY A 67 -47.42 -10.23 21.59
N GLY A 68 -47.73 -10.77 20.40
CA GLY A 68 -46.81 -10.80 19.27
C GLY A 68 -46.24 -9.40 18.99
N HIS A 69 -44.95 -9.21 19.26
CA HIS A 69 -44.26 -7.99 18.85
C HIS A 69 -44.37 -7.88 17.34
N ARG A 70 -44.86 -6.75 16.83
CA ARG A 70 -44.95 -6.58 15.39
C ARG A 70 -43.51 -6.53 14.85
N ASP A 71 -43.27 -7.12 13.68
CA ASP A 71 -41.95 -7.05 13.03
C ASP A 71 -41.47 -5.59 12.84
N VAL A 72 -42.40 -4.63 12.85
CA VAL A 72 -42.11 -3.18 12.91
C VAL A 72 -41.39 -2.79 14.21
N ASP A 73 -41.86 -3.26 15.37
CA ASP A 73 -41.30 -2.91 16.68
C ASP A 73 -39.86 -3.45 16.83
N LEU A 74 -39.62 -4.68 16.36
CA LEU A 74 -38.27 -5.26 16.32
C LEU A 74 -37.35 -4.51 15.35
N ARG A 75 -37.86 -4.06 14.20
CA ARG A 75 -37.05 -3.24 13.27
C ARG A 75 -36.67 -1.89 13.88
N LEU A 76 -37.56 -1.27 14.64
CA LEU A 76 -37.27 -0.04 15.37
C LEU A 76 -36.18 -0.27 16.42
N LEU A 77 -36.25 -1.37 17.16
CA LEU A 77 -35.23 -1.74 18.14
C LEU A 77 -33.84 -1.96 17.52
N GLY A 78 -33.78 -2.69 16.40
CA GLY A 78 -32.53 -2.84 15.66
C GLY A 78 -32.01 -1.52 15.08
N SER A 79 -32.89 -0.59 14.72
CA SER A 79 -32.52 0.76 14.25
C SER A 79 -31.99 1.63 15.40
N GLU A 80 -32.59 1.52 16.58
CA GLU A 80 -32.12 2.18 17.80
C GLU A 80 -30.72 1.69 18.19
N LEU A 81 -30.52 0.37 18.24
CA LEU A 81 -29.21 -0.21 18.54
C LEU A 81 -28.14 0.21 17.53
N LEU A 82 -28.45 0.18 16.22
CA LEU A 82 -27.53 0.65 15.19
C LEU A 82 -27.16 2.13 15.38
N ARG A 83 -28.14 2.99 15.69
CA ARG A 83 -27.91 4.41 15.95
C ARG A 83 -27.02 4.63 17.17
N LEU A 84 -27.21 3.86 18.24
CA LEU A 84 -26.36 3.92 19.43
C LEU A 84 -24.94 3.43 19.13
N LEU A 85 -24.80 2.39 18.30
CA LEU A 85 -23.52 1.89 17.84
C LEU A 85 -22.78 2.95 17.00
N GLU A 86 -23.46 3.60 16.06
CA GLU A 86 -22.88 4.70 15.27
C GLU A 86 -22.43 5.86 16.16
N ARG A 87 -23.21 6.23 17.19
CA ARG A 87 -22.81 7.25 18.19
C ARG A 87 -21.58 6.84 18.98
N TYR A 88 -21.50 5.59 19.41
CA TYR A 88 -20.31 5.05 20.07
C TYR A 88 -19.09 5.11 19.14
N LEU A 89 -19.23 4.71 17.89
CA LEU A 89 -18.14 4.76 16.90
C LEU A 89 -17.66 6.20 16.67
N ILE A 90 -18.57 7.17 16.59
CA ILE A 90 -18.23 8.60 16.50
C ILE A 90 -17.48 9.04 17.77
N TRP A 91 -18.05 8.78 18.95
CA TRP A 91 -17.44 9.15 20.23
C TRP A 91 -16.02 8.59 20.34
N ARG A 92 -15.83 7.32 20.00
CA ARG A 92 -14.54 6.64 20.05
C ARG A 92 -13.54 7.20 19.04
N GLN A 93 -14.00 7.55 17.84
CA GLN A 93 -13.14 8.21 16.86
C GLN A 93 -12.69 9.59 17.33
N ILE A 94 -13.56 10.34 18.02
CA ILE A 94 -13.19 11.59 18.69
C ILE A 94 -12.17 11.32 19.81
N GLN A 95 -12.39 10.30 20.66
CA GLN A 95 -11.46 9.96 21.76
C GLN A 95 -10.04 9.63 21.27
N ARG A 96 -9.90 9.11 20.05
CA ARG A 96 -8.60 8.80 19.45
C ARG A 96 -7.91 9.98 18.78
N ASN A 97 -8.61 11.09 18.55
CA ASN A 97 -8.08 12.26 17.83
C ASN A 97 -7.98 13.48 18.76
N ALA A 98 -6.81 13.65 19.39
CA ALA A 98 -6.56 14.76 20.32
C ALA A 98 -6.70 16.15 19.67
N THR A 99 -6.31 16.29 18.39
CA THR A 99 -6.46 17.56 17.65
C THR A 99 -7.94 17.89 17.45
N LEU A 100 -8.75 16.92 17.04
CA LEU A 100 -10.19 17.09 16.89
C LEU A 100 -10.87 17.42 18.23
N GLN A 101 -10.47 16.77 19.33
CA GLN A 101 -11.00 17.09 20.66
C GLN A 101 -10.73 18.53 21.06
N ARG A 102 -9.48 19.00 20.91
CA ARG A 102 -9.11 20.38 21.23
C ARG A 102 -9.82 21.39 20.33
N SER A 103 -9.99 21.02 19.06
CA SER A 103 -10.75 21.79 18.07
C SER A 103 -12.20 21.99 18.54
N ILE A 104 -12.92 20.91 18.85
CA ILE A 104 -14.31 20.94 19.36
C ILE A 104 -14.39 21.71 20.69
N LEU A 105 -13.45 21.47 21.61
CA LEU A 105 -13.42 22.14 22.91
C LEU A 105 -13.19 23.65 22.79
N THR A 106 -12.38 24.08 21.82
CA THR A 106 -12.16 25.50 21.54
C THR A 106 -13.47 26.17 21.10
N GLU A 107 -14.21 25.54 20.18
CA GLU A 107 -15.52 26.03 19.73
C GLU A 107 -16.51 26.12 20.89
N ALA A 108 -16.63 25.05 21.69
CA ALA A 108 -17.52 25.03 22.85
C ALA A 108 -17.21 26.14 23.85
N TYR A 109 -15.93 26.44 24.12
CA TYR A 109 -15.54 27.56 24.99
C TYR A 109 -15.82 28.92 24.36
N MET A 110 -15.67 29.08 23.05
CA MET A 110 -16.01 30.31 22.35
C MET A 110 -17.52 30.57 22.38
N GLU A 111 -18.34 29.55 22.09
CA GLU A 111 -19.81 29.63 22.15
C GLU A 111 -20.31 29.96 23.56
N ALA A 112 -19.66 29.42 24.59
CA ALA A 112 -19.97 29.72 25.98
C ALA A 112 -19.42 31.08 26.48
N GLY A 113 -18.73 31.86 25.64
CA GLY A 113 -18.11 33.13 26.03
C GLY A 113 -16.90 33.00 26.98
N LEU A 114 -16.33 31.80 27.10
CA LEU A 114 -15.22 31.47 27.99
C LEU A 114 -13.86 31.74 27.34
N SER A 115 -13.61 32.98 26.89
CA SER A 115 -12.47 33.35 26.05
C SER A 115 -11.09 32.98 26.62
N LYS A 116 -10.89 33.06 27.95
CA LYS A 116 -9.63 32.65 28.58
C LYS A 116 -9.35 31.15 28.41
N HIS A 117 -10.38 30.32 28.51
CA HIS A 117 -10.27 28.86 28.34
C HIS A 117 -10.01 28.52 26.88
N ALA A 118 -10.76 29.13 25.94
CA ALA A 118 -10.53 28.97 24.50
C ALA A 118 -9.08 29.34 24.13
N GLY A 119 -8.59 30.51 24.56
CA GLY A 119 -7.22 30.94 24.30
C GLY A 119 -6.14 30.06 24.93
N GLN A 120 -6.43 29.35 26.04
CA GLN A 120 -5.52 28.36 26.61
C GLN A 120 -5.46 27.09 25.73
N VAL A 121 -6.61 26.56 25.32
CA VAL A 121 -6.68 25.36 24.48
C VAL A 121 -6.02 25.61 23.13
N ILE A 122 -6.25 26.77 22.51
CA ILE A 122 -5.61 27.17 21.25
C ILE A 122 -4.08 27.15 21.39
N ARG A 123 -3.52 27.81 22.41
CA ARG A 123 -2.06 27.84 22.64
C ARG A 123 -1.47 26.45 22.89
N GLN A 124 -2.18 25.60 23.64
CA GLN A 124 -1.75 24.22 23.86
C GLN A 124 -1.78 23.39 22.57
N THR A 125 -2.80 23.62 21.72
CA THR A 125 -2.93 22.96 20.42
C THR A 125 -1.80 23.39 19.49
N ARG A 126 -1.54 24.70 19.38
CA ARG A 126 -0.43 25.27 18.62
C ARG A 126 0.90 24.66 19.03
N LYS A 127 1.23 24.69 20.32
CA LYS A 127 2.46 24.09 20.86
C LYS A 127 2.60 22.61 20.49
N SER A 128 1.51 21.84 20.56
CA SER A 128 1.51 20.42 20.23
C SER A 128 1.67 20.17 18.73
N LEU A 129 1.13 21.05 17.89
CA LEU A 129 1.28 20.99 16.45
C LEU A 129 2.72 21.34 16.05
N ASP A 130 3.27 22.43 16.59
CA ASP A 130 4.65 22.87 16.32
C ASP A 130 5.71 21.84 16.78
N GLN A 131 5.38 20.98 17.75
CA GLN A 131 6.22 19.88 18.22
C GLN A 131 6.07 18.58 17.40
N SER A 132 5.10 18.53 16.49
CA SER A 132 4.90 17.38 15.60
C SER A 132 6.08 17.26 14.65
N THR A 133 6.64 16.06 14.54
CA THR A 133 7.59 15.75 13.46
C THR A 133 6.89 15.62 12.12
N LEU A 134 5.61 15.22 12.11
CA LEU A 134 4.79 15.14 10.90
C LEU A 134 4.57 16.53 10.34
N GLN A 135 4.83 16.70 9.05
CA GLN A 135 4.62 17.93 8.27
C GLN A 135 3.94 17.61 6.93
N ASN A 136 3.17 16.51 6.88
CA ASN A 136 2.45 16.07 5.69
C ASN A 136 1.21 16.95 5.42
N ALA A 137 0.38 16.59 4.43
CA ALA A 137 -0.79 17.41 4.11
C ALA A 137 -1.81 17.47 5.25
N ASP A 138 -1.90 16.44 6.11
CA ASP A 138 -2.81 16.46 7.27
C ASP A 138 -2.33 17.46 8.33
N TYR A 139 -1.01 17.59 8.51
CA TYR A 139 -0.42 18.63 9.35
C TYR A 139 -0.80 20.03 8.85
N TYR A 140 -0.57 20.33 7.56
CA TYR A 140 -0.86 21.66 7.03
C TYR A 140 -2.36 21.98 7.01
N GLN A 141 -3.22 20.96 6.86
CA GLN A 141 -4.66 21.16 7.02
C GLN A 141 -5.02 21.48 8.49
N ALA A 142 -4.48 20.73 9.45
CA ALA A 142 -4.71 20.98 10.87
C ALA A 142 -4.17 22.36 11.31
N ASP A 143 -3.05 22.78 10.73
CA ASP A 143 -2.47 24.11 10.92
C ASP A 143 -3.39 25.23 10.43
N LEU A 144 -3.94 25.07 9.22
CA LEU A 144 -4.91 25.99 8.64
C LEU A 144 -6.19 26.08 9.50
N ASP A 145 -6.73 24.92 9.90
CA ASP A 145 -7.95 24.84 10.72
C ASP A 145 -7.74 25.52 12.09
N LEU A 146 -6.57 25.33 12.71
CA LEU A 146 -6.22 25.97 13.96
C LEU A 146 -6.04 27.49 13.79
N TYR A 147 -5.37 27.91 12.72
CA TYR A 147 -5.14 29.33 12.45
C TYR A 147 -6.47 30.08 12.21
N PHE A 148 -7.43 29.44 11.53
CA PHE A 148 -8.78 30.00 11.39
C PHE A 148 -9.44 30.26 12.76
N LYS A 149 -9.25 29.36 13.73
CA LYS A 149 -9.75 29.53 15.11
C LYS A 149 -9.03 30.63 15.87
N GLU A 150 -7.71 30.76 15.68
CA GLU A 150 -6.91 31.84 16.25
C GLU A 150 -7.42 33.21 15.78
N VAL A 151 -7.59 33.39 14.46
CA VAL A 151 -8.10 34.62 13.87
C VAL A 151 -9.53 34.90 14.33
N SER A 152 -10.41 33.90 14.31
CA SER A 152 -11.80 34.05 14.77
C SER A 152 -11.87 34.47 16.25
N PHE A 153 -11.02 33.87 17.09
CA PHE A 153 -10.88 34.24 18.50
C PHE A 153 -10.35 35.66 18.68
N GLN A 154 -9.38 36.09 17.87
CA GLN A 154 -8.82 37.44 17.92
C GLN A 154 -9.84 38.49 17.48
N GLN A 155 -10.61 38.25 16.41
CA GLN A 155 -11.65 39.17 15.93
C GLN A 155 -12.77 39.41 16.95
N GLN A 156 -13.12 38.41 17.77
CA GLN A 156 -14.07 38.59 18.87
C GLN A 156 -13.53 39.50 19.98
N ASN A 157 -12.20 39.62 20.10
CA ASN A 157 -11.53 40.29 21.22
C ASN A 157 -10.76 41.56 20.83
N LYS A 158 -10.50 41.80 19.53
CA LYS A 158 -9.70 42.91 18.98
C LYS A 158 -10.13 43.25 17.54
N ARG A 159 -9.65 44.39 17.02
CA ARG A 159 -9.84 44.82 15.62
C ARG A 159 -8.94 44.00 14.69
N SER A 160 -9.47 43.57 13.54
CA SER A 160 -8.77 42.75 12.54
C SER A 160 -7.47 43.39 12.04
N ASP A 161 -6.40 42.59 11.94
CA ASP A 161 -5.10 42.98 11.37
C ASP A 161 -4.98 42.48 9.91
N PRO A 162 -4.66 43.34 8.91
CA PRO A 162 -4.44 42.91 7.53
C PRO A 162 -3.36 41.82 7.36
N THR A 163 -2.37 41.77 8.25
CA THR A 163 -1.32 40.74 8.20
C THR A 163 -1.87 39.35 8.52
N GLU A 164 -2.84 39.24 9.44
CA GLU A 164 -3.51 37.98 9.78
C GLU A 164 -4.26 37.40 8.58
N LEU A 165 -4.86 38.25 7.74
CA LEU A 165 -5.59 37.85 6.54
C LEU A 165 -4.66 37.31 5.44
N GLN A 166 -3.50 37.96 5.25
CA GLN A 166 -2.50 37.50 4.29
C GLN A 166 -1.92 36.15 4.74
N GLU A 167 -1.58 36.00 6.01
CA GLU A 167 -1.08 34.74 6.55
C GLU A 167 -2.12 33.62 6.47
N TYR A 168 -3.42 33.91 6.69
CA TYR A 168 -4.48 32.92 6.47
C TYR A 168 -4.53 32.44 5.01
N PHE A 169 -4.39 33.36 4.06
CA PHE A 169 -4.36 33.05 2.63
C PHE A 169 -3.13 32.22 2.26
N ASP A 170 -1.96 32.54 2.80
CA ASP A 170 -0.72 31.82 2.54
C ASP A 170 -0.75 30.40 3.12
N ARG A 171 -1.27 30.22 4.34
CA ARG A 171 -1.52 28.90 4.93
C ARG A 171 -2.54 28.10 4.13
N THR A 172 -3.57 28.76 3.60
CA THR A 172 -4.56 28.12 2.71
C THR A 172 -3.89 27.59 1.44
N ASN A 173 -3.04 28.39 0.80
CA ASN A 173 -2.29 27.98 -0.39
C ASN A 173 -1.36 26.81 -0.09
N LEU A 174 -0.66 26.85 1.05
CA LEU A 174 0.27 25.80 1.47
C LEU A 174 -0.45 24.46 1.70
N ALA A 175 -1.57 24.48 2.43
CA ALA A 175 -2.40 23.29 2.65
C ALA A 175 -2.96 22.75 1.33
N PHE A 176 -3.49 23.62 0.48
CA PHE A 176 -4.04 23.26 -0.83
C PHE A 176 -3.00 22.60 -1.74
N ILE A 177 -1.83 23.23 -1.91
CA ILE A 177 -0.74 22.72 -2.76
C ILE A 177 -0.28 21.35 -2.25
N THR A 178 -0.03 21.23 -0.94
CA THR A 178 0.45 19.99 -0.34
C THR A 178 -0.57 18.85 -0.51
N GLN A 179 -1.85 19.14 -0.27
CA GLN A 179 -2.93 18.17 -0.43
C GLN A 179 -3.12 17.74 -1.89
N LEU A 180 -3.10 18.70 -2.83
CA LEU A 180 -3.26 18.39 -4.25
C LEU A 180 -2.09 17.54 -4.76
N LEU A 181 -0.85 17.85 -4.36
CA LEU A 181 0.32 17.06 -4.72
C LEU A 181 0.25 15.65 -4.11
N ARG A 182 -0.11 15.51 -2.83
CA ARG A 182 -0.32 14.20 -2.19
C ARG A 182 -1.34 13.35 -2.94
N GLN A 183 -2.51 13.91 -3.25
CA GLN A 183 -3.55 13.20 -4.00
C GLN A 183 -3.08 12.83 -5.42
N SER A 184 -2.35 13.72 -6.08
CA SER A 184 -1.79 13.46 -7.41
C SER A 184 -0.81 12.29 -7.39
N CYS A 185 0.02 12.19 -6.35
CA CYS A 185 0.91 11.05 -6.13
C CYS A 185 0.12 9.75 -5.92
N GLN A 186 -0.94 9.78 -5.10
CA GLN A 186 -1.82 8.63 -4.88
C GLN A 186 -2.52 8.17 -6.16
N LEU A 187 -3.00 9.10 -6.99
CA LEU A 187 -3.60 8.79 -8.29
C LEU A 187 -2.59 8.13 -9.24
N LEU A 188 -1.35 8.64 -9.28
CA LEU A 188 -0.30 8.03 -10.10
C LEU A 188 0.00 6.60 -9.69
N THR A 189 0.18 6.34 -8.38
CA THR A 189 0.42 4.98 -7.85
C THR A 189 -0.70 4.01 -8.24
N ASN A 190 -1.94 4.49 -8.28
CA ASN A 190 -3.13 3.68 -8.56
C ASN A 190 -3.48 3.57 -10.06
N SER A 191 -3.04 4.50 -10.90
CA SER A 191 -3.37 4.54 -12.33
C SER A 191 -2.96 3.28 -13.11
N GLY A 192 -1.81 2.68 -12.76
CA GLY A 192 -1.35 1.42 -13.33
C GLY A 192 -2.19 0.21 -12.95
N VAL A 193 -2.91 0.27 -11.82
CA VAL A 193 -3.78 -0.81 -11.33
C VAL A 193 -5.18 -0.71 -11.96
N PHE A 194 -5.72 0.51 -12.06
CA PHE A 194 -7.08 0.72 -12.55
C PHE A 194 -7.18 0.87 -14.09
N ASN A 195 -6.05 0.95 -14.80
CA ASN A 195 -6.00 1.20 -16.25
C ASN A 195 -6.94 2.36 -16.67
N THR A 196 -7.02 3.38 -15.82
CA THR A 196 -7.94 4.51 -15.94
C THR A 196 -7.13 5.78 -16.09
N GLN A 197 -7.49 6.61 -17.07
CA GLN A 197 -6.92 7.94 -17.20
C GLN A 197 -7.66 8.88 -16.24
N PHE A 198 -6.95 9.41 -15.25
CA PHE A 198 -7.49 10.41 -14.34
C PHE A 198 -7.38 11.80 -14.96
N ASN A 199 -8.39 12.63 -14.73
CA ASN A 199 -8.31 14.05 -14.99
C ASN A 199 -7.69 14.74 -13.77
N TYR A 200 -6.51 15.35 -13.96
CA TYR A 200 -5.76 16.01 -12.89
C TYR A 200 -6.12 17.49 -12.68
N GLY A 201 -7.10 18.03 -13.44
CA GLY A 201 -7.59 19.39 -13.27
C GLY A 201 -6.48 20.43 -13.35
N ILE A 202 -6.36 21.26 -12.30
CA ILE A 202 -5.41 22.39 -12.20
C ILE A 202 -3.94 21.97 -11.98
N LEU A 203 -3.67 20.67 -11.77
CA LEU A 203 -2.32 20.21 -11.43
C LEU A 203 -1.22 20.67 -12.41
N PRO A 204 -1.39 20.65 -13.75
CA PRO A 204 -0.34 21.07 -14.67
C PRO A 204 0.13 22.50 -14.42
N ASP A 205 -0.82 23.43 -14.21
CA ASP A 205 -0.53 24.83 -13.92
C ASP A 205 0.08 24.99 -12.52
N LEU A 206 -0.41 24.21 -11.56
CA LEU A 206 0.10 24.21 -10.18
C LEU A 206 1.55 23.72 -10.10
N LEU A 207 1.95 22.71 -10.88
CA LEU A 207 3.34 22.24 -10.93
C LEU A 207 4.29 23.35 -11.42
N GLN A 208 3.86 24.16 -12.39
CA GLN A 208 4.63 25.31 -12.84
C GLN A 208 4.67 26.41 -11.77
N TYR A 209 3.54 26.67 -11.10
CA TYR A 209 3.46 27.65 -10.02
C TYR A 209 4.37 27.29 -8.84
N VAL A 210 4.34 26.04 -8.36
CA VAL A 210 5.18 25.53 -7.27
C VAL A 210 6.67 25.74 -7.55
N LYS A 211 7.09 25.50 -8.79
CA LYS A 211 8.48 25.69 -9.21
C LYS A 211 8.89 27.16 -9.29
N ASN A 212 7.98 28.05 -9.67
CA ASN A 212 8.26 29.47 -9.91
C ASN A 212 8.15 30.35 -8.66
N LYS A 213 7.56 29.83 -7.58
CA LYS A 213 7.24 30.58 -6.35
C LYS A 213 7.92 30.01 -5.11
N ASP A 214 9.02 29.28 -5.30
CA ASP A 214 9.88 28.74 -4.23
C ASP A 214 9.18 27.84 -3.20
N PHE A 215 8.00 27.29 -3.51
CA PHE A 215 7.32 26.30 -2.66
C PHE A 215 8.13 24.99 -2.51
N LEU A 216 9.14 24.79 -3.35
CA LEU A 216 10.09 23.68 -3.23
C LEU A 216 11.06 23.85 -2.05
N GLU A 217 11.08 24.99 -1.35
CA GLU A 217 11.77 25.12 -0.06
C GLU A 217 11.06 24.35 1.06
N VAL A 218 9.77 24.04 0.88
CA VAL A 218 9.00 23.21 1.82
C VAL A 218 9.28 21.73 1.53
N PRO A 219 9.95 20.98 2.44
CA PRO A 219 10.47 19.64 2.12
C PRO A 219 9.42 18.64 1.65
N VAL A 220 8.21 18.70 2.24
CA VAL A 220 7.11 17.80 1.88
C VAL A 220 6.57 18.08 0.47
N ILE A 221 6.45 19.36 0.11
CA ILE A 221 6.07 19.76 -1.26
C ILE A 221 7.12 19.29 -2.25
N GLU A 222 8.40 19.50 -1.92
CA GLU A 222 9.50 19.10 -2.79
C GLU A 222 9.52 17.59 -3.03
N LEU A 223 9.35 16.78 -1.98
CA LEU A 223 9.30 15.32 -2.09
C LEU A 223 8.09 14.85 -2.90
N TYR A 224 6.90 15.41 -2.69
CA TYR A 224 5.74 15.07 -3.54
C TYR A 224 5.93 15.51 -4.99
N TYR A 225 6.48 16.70 -5.21
CA TYR A 225 6.79 17.20 -6.54
C TYR A 225 7.79 16.28 -7.25
N ASN A 226 8.90 15.93 -6.60
CA ASN A 226 9.93 15.05 -7.16
C ASN A 226 9.38 13.63 -7.38
N PHE A 227 8.52 13.12 -6.49
CA PHE A 227 7.81 11.85 -6.68
C PHE A 227 6.94 11.89 -7.94
N TYR A 228 6.08 12.89 -8.06
CA TYR A 228 5.20 13.05 -9.22
C TYR A 228 6.01 13.11 -10.52
N GLN A 229 7.07 13.91 -10.52
CA GLN A 229 7.96 14.06 -11.66
C GLN A 229 8.74 12.79 -11.98
N LEU A 230 9.21 12.03 -10.99
CA LEU A 230 9.88 10.75 -11.19
C LEU A 230 8.95 9.76 -11.90
N ILE A 231 7.72 9.61 -11.41
CA ILE A 231 6.78 8.63 -11.96
C ILE A 231 6.35 9.01 -13.38
N THR A 232 6.12 10.29 -13.66
CA THR A 232 5.64 10.76 -14.97
C THR A 232 6.76 10.86 -16.01
N THR A 233 7.96 11.31 -15.64
CA THR A 233 9.06 11.57 -16.59
C THR A 233 10.11 10.46 -16.64
N GLN A 234 10.22 9.65 -15.58
CA GLN A 234 11.29 8.65 -15.44
C GLN A 234 12.71 9.24 -15.52
N SER A 235 12.84 10.53 -15.17
CA SER A 235 14.12 11.23 -15.18
C SER A 235 14.98 10.85 -13.97
N GLN A 236 16.26 10.57 -14.26
CA GLN A 236 17.28 10.31 -13.24
C GLN A 236 17.47 11.50 -12.30
N VAL A 237 17.22 12.73 -12.76
CA VAL A 237 17.38 13.95 -11.95
C VAL A 237 16.44 13.93 -10.75
N TYR A 238 15.16 13.60 -10.97
CA TYR A 238 14.17 13.53 -9.89
C TYR A 238 14.40 12.32 -8.97
N TYR A 239 14.86 11.20 -9.53
CA TYR A 239 15.30 10.06 -8.73
C TYR A 239 16.43 10.45 -7.77
N ASN A 240 17.48 11.12 -8.26
CA ASN A 240 18.61 11.52 -7.43
C ASN A 240 18.18 12.48 -6.31
N ARG A 241 17.27 13.42 -6.60
CA ARG A 241 16.71 14.33 -5.57
C ARG A 241 15.96 13.57 -4.48
N LEU A 242 15.07 12.63 -4.85
CA LEU A 242 14.36 11.81 -3.88
C LEU A 242 15.32 10.97 -3.03
N VAL A 243 16.34 10.37 -3.64
CA VAL A 243 17.34 9.56 -2.94
C VAL A 243 18.12 10.38 -1.91
N ASP A 244 18.45 11.63 -2.22
CA ASP A 244 19.16 12.53 -1.31
C ASP A 244 18.27 13.04 -0.16
N GLN A 245 17.00 13.36 -0.45
CA GLN A 245 16.13 14.07 0.47
C GLN A 245 15.29 13.15 1.36
N LEU A 246 14.84 12.02 0.84
CA LEU A 246 13.93 11.12 1.55
C LEU A 246 14.46 10.71 2.93
N PRO A 247 15.74 10.33 3.11
CA PRO A 247 16.27 9.97 4.43
C PRO A 247 16.27 11.12 5.44
N ARG A 248 16.33 12.38 5.00
CA ARG A 248 16.37 13.56 5.87
C ARG A 248 15.01 13.98 6.41
N HIS A 249 13.93 13.51 5.78
CA HIS A 249 12.56 13.95 6.06
C HIS A 249 11.60 12.78 6.33
N ILE A 250 12.10 11.60 6.70
CA ILE A 250 11.26 10.41 6.95
C ILE A 250 10.16 10.71 7.97
N GLU A 251 10.52 11.39 9.07
CA GLU A 251 9.60 11.69 10.17
C GLU A 251 8.53 12.72 9.82
N ALA A 252 8.67 13.42 8.69
CA ALA A 252 7.69 14.39 8.20
C ALA A 252 6.44 13.73 7.59
N PHE A 253 6.48 12.43 7.33
CA PHE A 253 5.41 11.71 6.64
C PHE A 253 4.84 10.57 7.49
N SER A 254 3.62 10.17 7.17
CA SER A 254 3.05 8.95 7.71
C SER A 254 3.79 7.71 7.17
N PRO A 255 3.75 6.56 7.88
CA PRO A 255 4.35 5.32 7.39
C PRO A 255 3.85 4.88 6.01
N ALA A 256 2.58 5.17 5.70
CA ALA A 256 1.99 4.85 4.39
C ALA A 256 2.60 5.71 3.26
N GLU A 257 2.78 7.01 3.51
CA GLU A 257 3.41 7.93 2.55
C GLU A 257 4.90 7.57 2.33
N ILE A 258 5.64 7.24 3.39
CA ILE A 258 7.03 6.78 3.26
C ILE A 258 7.12 5.49 2.45
N LYS A 259 6.23 4.52 2.69
CA LYS A 259 6.18 3.28 1.91
C LYS A 259 6.03 3.58 0.42
N ASP A 260 5.12 4.46 0.02
CA ASP A 260 4.92 4.81 -1.38
C ASP A 260 6.16 5.47 -2.00
N LEU A 261 6.80 6.41 -1.27
CA LEU A 261 8.05 7.05 -1.68
C LEU A 261 9.19 6.02 -1.87
N TYR A 262 9.38 5.11 -0.92
CA TYR A 262 10.38 4.03 -1.01
C TYR A 262 10.10 3.07 -2.17
N LEU A 263 8.84 2.72 -2.40
CA LEU A 263 8.45 1.87 -3.52
C LEU A 263 8.72 2.55 -4.86
N ALA A 264 8.48 3.86 -4.98
CA ALA A 264 8.81 4.60 -6.22
C ALA A 264 10.31 4.61 -6.51
N VAL A 265 11.16 4.87 -5.50
CA VAL A 265 12.63 4.81 -5.64
C VAL A 265 13.07 3.41 -6.05
N ASN A 266 12.59 2.37 -5.36
CA ASN A 266 12.92 0.98 -5.69
C ASN A 266 12.44 0.57 -7.09
N ASN A 267 11.22 0.94 -7.48
CA ASN A 267 10.66 0.63 -8.80
C ASN A 267 11.45 1.30 -9.93
N TYR A 268 11.99 2.49 -9.70
CA TYR A 268 12.91 3.13 -10.64
C TYR A 268 14.20 2.32 -10.80
N GLY A 269 14.84 1.94 -9.70
CA GLY A 269 16.06 1.13 -9.72
C GLY A 269 15.85 -0.23 -10.40
N ILE A 270 14.75 -0.92 -10.10
CA ILE A 270 14.39 -2.19 -10.73
C ILE A 270 14.20 -2.01 -12.24
N ARG A 271 13.61 -0.90 -12.68
CA ARG A 271 13.45 -0.62 -14.11
C ARG A 271 14.80 -0.44 -14.80
N LYS A 272 15.74 0.27 -14.17
CA LYS A 272 17.11 0.42 -14.68
C LYS A 272 17.83 -0.93 -14.78
N VAL A 273 17.71 -1.78 -13.76
CA VAL A 273 18.23 -3.16 -13.78
C VAL A 273 17.60 -3.97 -14.92
N ASN A 274 16.29 -3.87 -15.12
CA ASN A 274 15.59 -4.57 -16.21
C ASN A 274 15.96 -4.03 -17.60
N GLN A 275 16.46 -2.80 -17.69
CA GLN A 275 17.02 -2.21 -18.92
C GLN A 275 18.49 -2.59 -19.15
N GLY A 276 19.09 -3.38 -18.25
CA GLY A 276 20.48 -3.86 -18.35
C GLY A 276 21.50 -2.97 -17.64
N ASP A 277 21.07 -1.94 -16.91
CA ASP A 277 21.98 -1.08 -16.16
C ASP A 277 22.37 -1.73 -14.83
N LYS A 278 23.50 -2.45 -14.86
CA LYS A 278 24.05 -3.17 -13.70
C LYS A 278 24.43 -2.25 -12.55
N SER A 279 24.68 -0.96 -12.79
CA SER A 279 25.02 -0.01 -11.72
C SER A 279 23.90 0.12 -10.69
N PHE A 280 22.65 -0.15 -11.09
CA PHE A 280 21.48 -0.09 -10.21
C PHE A 280 21.22 -1.36 -9.41
N GLU A 281 21.88 -2.50 -9.68
CA GLU A 281 21.59 -3.76 -8.97
C GLU A 281 21.82 -3.63 -7.47
N ARG A 282 23.00 -3.12 -7.09
CA ARG A 282 23.36 -2.89 -5.69
C ARG A 282 22.63 -1.69 -5.09
N ILE A 283 22.39 -0.64 -5.88
CA ILE A 283 21.66 0.56 -5.42
C ILE A 283 20.23 0.19 -5.04
N ALA A 284 19.51 -0.54 -5.90
CA ALA A 284 18.14 -0.97 -5.63
C ALA A 284 18.07 -1.96 -4.47
N LEU A 285 19.03 -2.90 -4.36
CA LEU A 285 19.10 -3.80 -3.21
C LEU A 285 19.29 -3.04 -1.89
N ASN A 286 20.18 -2.05 -1.86
CA ASN A 286 20.43 -1.25 -0.66
C ASN A 286 19.17 -0.49 -0.22
N TRP A 287 18.42 0.08 -1.17
CA TRP A 287 17.15 0.74 -0.86
C TRP A 287 16.11 -0.21 -0.30
N TYR A 288 16.06 -1.45 -0.80
CA TYR A 288 15.23 -2.49 -0.20
C TYR A 288 15.67 -2.85 1.22
N LYS A 289 16.96 -3.03 1.47
CA LYS A 289 17.49 -3.32 2.81
C LYS A 289 17.12 -2.23 3.81
N VAL A 290 17.36 -0.97 3.47
CA VAL A 290 16.94 0.17 4.31
C VAL A 290 15.43 0.14 4.55
N GLY A 291 14.63 -0.15 3.52
CA GLY A 291 13.18 -0.25 3.64
C GLY A 291 12.69 -1.41 4.54
N LEU A 292 13.47 -2.50 4.64
CA LEU A 292 13.22 -3.59 5.59
C LEU A 292 13.57 -3.13 7.02
N ASP A 293 14.74 -2.50 7.19
CA ASP A 293 15.25 -2.05 8.49
C ASP A 293 14.29 -1.06 9.18
N ILE A 294 13.71 -0.14 8.41
CA ILE A 294 12.71 0.83 8.93
C ILE A 294 11.27 0.28 8.91
N GLY A 295 11.05 -0.96 8.47
CA GLY A 295 9.75 -1.64 8.48
C GLY A 295 8.72 -1.17 7.46
N VAL A 296 9.06 -0.26 6.54
CA VAL A 296 8.07 0.35 5.60
C VAL A 296 7.59 -0.60 4.51
N LEU A 297 8.31 -1.70 4.27
CA LEU A 297 7.93 -2.73 3.31
C LEU A 297 6.95 -3.77 3.87
N ILE A 298 6.66 -3.70 5.17
CA ILE A 298 5.74 -4.59 5.87
C ILE A 298 4.56 -3.76 6.36
N ASP A 299 3.36 -4.08 5.87
CA ASP A 299 2.13 -3.37 6.21
C ASP A 299 1.14 -4.35 6.83
N LYS A 300 0.66 -4.05 8.04
CA LYS A 300 -0.21 -4.95 8.83
C LYS A 300 0.30 -6.39 8.91
N ARG A 301 1.62 -6.55 9.17
CA ARG A 301 2.35 -7.83 9.15
C ARG A 301 2.28 -8.57 7.81
N ARG A 302 2.20 -7.85 6.69
CA ARG A 302 2.16 -8.42 5.34
C ARG A 302 3.14 -7.73 4.41
N MET A 303 3.85 -8.53 3.62
CA MET A 303 4.70 -8.09 2.51
C MET A 303 4.11 -8.58 1.18
N SER A 304 4.20 -7.76 0.15
CA SER A 304 3.82 -8.16 -1.21
C SER A 304 4.77 -9.23 -1.76
N MET A 305 4.20 -10.25 -2.43
CA MET A 305 4.99 -11.26 -3.14
C MET A 305 5.92 -10.64 -4.20
N ILE A 306 5.51 -9.53 -4.82
CA ILE A 306 6.32 -8.83 -5.83
C ILE A 306 7.55 -8.23 -5.15
N THR A 307 7.37 -7.54 -4.02
CA THR A 307 8.46 -6.96 -3.23
C THR A 307 9.44 -8.06 -2.78
N PHE A 308 8.92 -9.15 -2.22
CA PHE A 308 9.74 -10.27 -1.77
C PHE A 308 10.59 -10.88 -2.89
N ASN A 309 9.96 -11.15 -4.05
CA ASN A 309 10.66 -11.70 -5.22
C ASN A 309 11.71 -10.74 -5.80
N ASN A 310 11.44 -9.43 -5.78
CA ASN A 310 12.39 -8.41 -6.24
C ASN A 310 13.61 -8.32 -5.33
N ILE A 311 13.41 -8.36 -4.01
CA ILE A 311 14.50 -8.35 -3.02
C ILE A 311 15.42 -9.55 -3.24
N ALA A 312 14.85 -10.76 -3.28
CA ALA A 312 15.61 -11.97 -3.52
C ALA A 312 16.29 -11.96 -4.91
N ALA A 313 15.62 -11.43 -5.94
CA ALA A 313 16.21 -11.28 -7.27
C ALA A 313 17.47 -10.43 -7.26
N LEU A 314 17.38 -9.23 -6.67
CA LEU A 314 18.46 -8.25 -6.65
C LEU A 314 19.62 -8.72 -5.78
N ALA A 315 19.32 -9.37 -4.65
CA ALA A 315 20.33 -9.96 -3.77
C ALA A 315 21.13 -11.06 -4.49
N LEU A 316 20.45 -11.97 -5.20
CA LEU A 316 21.12 -13.02 -5.97
C LEU A 316 21.91 -12.46 -7.15
N LYS A 317 21.38 -11.46 -7.87
CA LYS A 317 22.14 -10.75 -8.92
C LYS A 317 23.40 -10.07 -8.36
N SER A 318 23.30 -9.52 -7.16
CA SER A 318 24.43 -8.93 -6.41
C SER A 318 25.35 -9.97 -5.76
N LYS A 319 25.12 -11.27 -6.02
CA LYS A 319 25.86 -12.41 -5.47
C LYS A 319 25.82 -12.53 -3.94
N GLU A 320 24.79 -11.97 -3.30
CA GLU A 320 24.57 -12.05 -1.85
C GLU A 320 23.75 -13.29 -1.45
N VAL A 321 24.28 -14.48 -1.73
CA VAL A 321 23.57 -15.76 -1.53
C VAL A 321 23.19 -16.01 -0.07
N GLU A 322 24.16 -15.89 0.85
CA GLU A 322 23.93 -16.15 2.28
C GLU A 322 22.97 -15.13 2.90
N TRP A 323 23.01 -13.88 2.45
CA TRP A 323 22.03 -12.88 2.84
C TRP A 323 20.62 -13.25 2.34
N THR A 324 20.53 -13.72 1.10
CA THR A 324 19.24 -14.13 0.50
C THR A 324 18.61 -15.29 1.26
N LYS A 325 19.40 -16.29 1.70
CA LYS A 325 18.91 -17.41 2.52
C LYS A 325 18.27 -16.90 3.81
N ARG A 326 19.00 -16.06 4.57
CA ARG A 326 18.48 -15.44 5.81
C ARG A 326 17.24 -14.61 5.56
N PHE A 327 17.23 -13.80 4.50
CA PHE A 327 16.06 -13.02 4.11
C PHE A 327 14.83 -13.90 3.85
N VAL A 328 15.00 -15.00 3.10
CA VAL A 328 13.90 -15.92 2.82
C VAL A 328 13.36 -16.55 4.08
N ASP A 329 14.24 -17.01 4.98
CA ASP A 329 13.85 -17.66 6.23
C ASP A 329 13.14 -16.68 7.17
N GLU A 330 13.68 -15.48 7.35
CA GLU A 330 13.18 -14.46 8.29
C GLU A 330 11.89 -13.81 7.80
N TYR A 331 11.80 -13.46 6.51
CA TYR A 331 10.69 -12.65 6.00
C TYR A 331 9.54 -13.47 5.40
N CYS A 332 9.66 -14.80 5.33
CA CYS A 332 8.59 -15.65 4.75
C CYS A 332 7.27 -15.55 5.52
N GLU A 333 7.32 -15.28 6.83
CA GLU A 333 6.13 -15.17 7.67
C GLU A 333 5.21 -14.01 7.24
N TYR A 334 5.77 -12.95 6.66
CA TYR A 334 5.03 -11.79 6.17
C TYR A 334 4.34 -12.05 4.82
N LEU A 335 4.62 -13.16 4.14
CA LEU A 335 3.93 -13.50 2.90
C LEU A 335 2.48 -13.95 3.16
N PRO A 336 1.55 -13.68 2.22
CA PRO A 336 0.20 -14.22 2.29
C PRO A 336 0.23 -15.75 2.45
N ALA A 337 -0.47 -16.29 3.46
CA ALA A 337 -0.42 -17.72 3.81
C ALA A 337 -0.68 -18.66 2.61
N GLY A 338 -1.66 -18.31 1.75
CA GLY A 338 -2.00 -19.12 0.58
C GLY A 338 -0.96 -19.14 -0.55
N GLU A 339 0.04 -18.26 -0.52
CA GLU A 339 1.08 -18.18 -1.56
C GLU A 339 2.50 -18.30 -0.99
N ARG A 340 2.65 -18.32 0.34
CA ARG A 340 3.94 -18.34 1.04
C ARG A 340 4.85 -19.46 0.54
N ASP A 341 4.37 -20.70 0.55
CA ASP A 341 5.16 -21.87 0.15
C ASP A 341 5.63 -21.77 -1.31
N ASN A 342 4.75 -21.34 -2.22
CA ASN A 342 5.11 -21.15 -3.63
C ASN A 342 6.23 -20.12 -3.79
N VAL A 343 6.13 -18.97 -3.12
CA VAL A 343 7.12 -17.90 -3.22
C VAL A 343 8.44 -18.31 -2.55
N VAL A 344 8.41 -19.00 -1.42
CA VAL A 344 9.60 -19.52 -0.75
C VAL A 344 10.31 -20.54 -1.64
N GLN A 345 9.59 -21.57 -2.12
CA GLN A 345 10.16 -22.60 -2.99
C GLN A 345 10.75 -22.01 -4.28
N PHE A 346 10.08 -21.03 -4.88
CA PHE A 346 10.61 -20.35 -6.06
C PHE A 346 11.92 -19.61 -5.78
N ASN A 347 12.06 -18.93 -4.65
CA ASN A 347 13.31 -18.24 -4.32
C ASN A 347 14.41 -19.21 -3.86
N LEU A 348 14.07 -20.32 -3.19
CA LEU A 348 15.00 -21.42 -2.92
C LEU A 348 15.54 -22.03 -4.22
N ALA A 349 14.68 -22.22 -5.24
CA ALA A 349 15.12 -22.67 -6.55
C ALA A 349 16.14 -21.72 -7.19
N ARG A 350 15.96 -20.40 -7.02
CA ARG A 350 16.91 -19.39 -7.53
C ARG A 350 18.25 -19.45 -6.81
N ILE A 351 18.23 -19.66 -5.49
CA ILE A 351 19.43 -19.89 -4.68
C ILE A 351 20.16 -21.13 -5.20
N HIS A 352 19.47 -22.27 -5.30
CA HIS A 352 20.06 -23.53 -5.77
C HIS A 352 20.57 -23.47 -7.21
N TYR A 353 19.87 -22.77 -8.09
CA TYR A 353 20.32 -22.52 -9.46
C TYR A 353 21.66 -21.76 -9.47
N LEU A 354 21.79 -20.71 -8.66
CA LEU A 354 23.04 -19.93 -8.58
C LEU A 354 24.18 -20.74 -7.96
N GLU A 355 23.88 -21.62 -7.00
CA GLU A 355 24.81 -22.59 -6.41
C GLU A 355 25.12 -23.79 -7.34
N LYS A 356 24.51 -23.85 -8.53
CA LYS A 356 24.60 -24.97 -9.48
C LYS A 356 24.15 -26.32 -8.92
N THR A 357 23.30 -26.32 -7.90
CA THR A 357 22.66 -27.54 -7.35
C THR A 357 21.35 -27.81 -8.10
N TYR A 358 21.47 -28.09 -9.40
CA TYR A 358 20.34 -28.15 -10.34
C TYR A 358 19.23 -29.13 -9.94
N ALA A 359 19.56 -30.30 -9.36
CA ALA A 359 18.57 -31.26 -8.89
C ALA A 359 17.65 -30.67 -7.81
N LYS A 360 18.21 -29.95 -6.83
CA LYS A 360 17.44 -29.26 -5.78
C LYS A 360 16.62 -28.11 -6.35
N ALA A 361 17.19 -27.36 -7.30
CA ALA A 361 16.45 -26.31 -7.99
C ALA A 361 15.20 -26.85 -8.71
N THR A 362 15.33 -27.99 -9.41
CA THR A 362 14.21 -28.68 -10.06
C THR A 362 13.17 -29.16 -9.05
N GLU A 363 13.59 -29.77 -7.94
CA GLU A 363 12.67 -30.24 -6.88
C GLU A 363 11.83 -29.07 -6.33
N CYS A 364 12.47 -27.94 -6.02
CA CYS A 364 11.78 -26.74 -5.59
C CYS A 364 10.79 -26.24 -6.66
N LEU A 365 11.19 -26.19 -7.94
CA LEU A 365 10.34 -25.69 -9.03
C LEU A 365 9.12 -26.58 -9.29
N GLN A 366 9.26 -27.90 -9.14
CA GLN A 366 8.14 -28.84 -9.27
C GLN A 366 7.08 -28.65 -8.18
N LYS A 367 7.46 -28.14 -7.01
CA LYS A 367 6.53 -27.81 -5.91
C LYS A 367 5.81 -26.47 -6.10
N THR A 368 6.23 -25.63 -7.06
CA THR A 368 5.63 -24.30 -7.26
C THR A 368 4.41 -24.33 -8.18
N HIS A 369 3.29 -23.77 -7.70
CA HIS A 369 2.05 -23.65 -8.47
C HIS A 369 1.45 -22.24 -8.36
N PHE A 370 1.98 -21.31 -9.16
CA PHE A 370 1.52 -19.93 -9.17
C PHE A 370 0.19 -19.75 -9.93
N LYS A 371 -0.78 -19.12 -9.26
CA LYS A 371 -1.98 -18.54 -9.90
C LYS A 371 -1.65 -17.32 -10.74
N ASP A 372 -0.64 -16.55 -10.32
CA ASP A 372 -0.14 -15.41 -11.07
C ASP A 372 0.61 -15.86 -12.33
N SER A 373 0.15 -15.41 -13.50
CA SER A 373 0.70 -15.84 -14.79
C SER A 373 2.15 -15.38 -15.01
N LEU A 374 2.58 -14.26 -14.41
CA LEU A 374 3.95 -13.75 -14.57
C LEU A 374 4.93 -14.55 -13.71
N LEU A 375 4.59 -14.83 -12.45
CA LEU A 375 5.39 -15.69 -11.58
C LEU A 375 5.48 -17.11 -12.14
N ASN A 376 4.40 -17.63 -12.71
CA ASN A 376 4.40 -18.93 -13.39
C ASN A 376 5.38 -18.95 -14.57
N LEU A 377 5.35 -17.92 -15.43
CA LEU A 377 6.31 -17.81 -16.54
C LEU A 377 7.75 -17.63 -16.05
N ALA A 378 7.98 -16.88 -14.97
CA ALA A 378 9.31 -16.73 -14.37
C ALA A 378 9.85 -18.08 -13.83
N SER A 379 9.02 -18.86 -13.14
CA SER A 379 9.34 -20.23 -12.71
C SER A 379 9.70 -21.12 -13.91
N LYS A 380 8.91 -21.06 -14.99
CA LYS A 380 9.20 -21.79 -16.23
C LYS A 380 10.49 -21.35 -16.90
N ALA A 381 10.81 -20.06 -16.93
CA ALA A 381 12.09 -19.59 -17.49
C ALA A 381 13.27 -20.09 -16.66
N LEU A 382 13.17 -20.08 -15.33
CA LEU A 382 14.21 -20.63 -14.46
C LEU A 382 14.41 -22.13 -14.69
N LEU A 383 13.32 -22.90 -14.80
CA LEU A 383 13.41 -24.34 -15.08
C LEU A 383 14.06 -24.63 -16.45
N ALA A 384 13.78 -23.81 -17.46
CA ALA A 384 14.45 -23.94 -18.76
C ALA A 384 15.96 -23.70 -18.65
N LYS A 385 16.39 -22.71 -17.86
CA LYS A 385 17.81 -22.45 -17.59
C LYS A 385 18.47 -23.62 -16.86
N VAL A 386 17.77 -24.20 -15.87
CA VAL A 386 18.24 -25.38 -15.13
C VAL A 386 18.43 -26.57 -16.08
N TYR A 387 17.45 -26.89 -16.94
CA TYR A 387 17.58 -28.00 -17.90
C TYR A 387 18.69 -27.75 -18.93
N PHE A 388 18.82 -26.51 -19.42
CA PHE A 388 19.89 -26.17 -20.36
C PHE A 388 21.28 -26.37 -19.74
N GLU A 389 21.52 -25.83 -18.55
CA GLU A 389 22.84 -25.91 -17.91
C GLU A 389 23.17 -27.28 -17.31
N SER A 390 22.17 -28.10 -16.98
CA SER A 390 22.37 -29.49 -16.56
C SER A 390 22.53 -30.46 -17.73
N GLY A 391 22.32 -30.03 -18.98
CA GLY A 391 22.41 -30.87 -20.17
C GLY A 391 21.21 -31.80 -20.37
N GLU A 392 20.08 -31.53 -19.72
CA GLU A 392 18.84 -32.30 -19.80
C GLU A 392 18.03 -31.91 -21.05
N TRP A 393 18.60 -32.13 -22.24
CA TRP A 393 18.08 -31.61 -23.51
C TRP A 393 16.66 -32.07 -23.86
N ASN A 394 16.33 -33.34 -23.58
CA ASN A 394 14.99 -33.87 -23.84
C ASN A 394 13.94 -33.18 -22.95
N LEU A 395 14.25 -33.00 -21.66
CA LEU A 395 13.36 -32.31 -20.73
C LEU A 395 13.20 -30.83 -21.11
N LEU A 396 14.29 -30.19 -21.55
CA LEU A 396 14.25 -28.83 -22.05
C LEU A 396 13.30 -28.67 -23.23
N GLU A 397 13.40 -29.52 -24.25
CA GLU A 397 12.56 -29.46 -25.46
C GLU A 397 11.07 -29.57 -25.12
N TYR A 398 10.68 -30.58 -24.34
CA TYR A 398 9.29 -30.76 -23.90
C TYR A 398 8.81 -29.56 -23.06
N HIS A 399 9.67 -29.04 -22.20
CA HIS A 399 9.35 -27.90 -21.33
C HIS A 399 9.15 -26.59 -22.13
N LEU A 400 9.98 -26.32 -23.14
CA LEU A 400 9.84 -25.14 -24.00
C LEU A 400 8.54 -25.19 -24.81
N LEU A 401 8.19 -26.36 -25.36
CA LEU A 401 6.91 -26.57 -26.06
C LEU A 401 5.70 -26.32 -25.14
N ALA A 402 5.70 -26.91 -23.94
CA ALA A 402 4.64 -26.72 -22.96
C ALA A 402 4.53 -25.26 -22.48
N THR A 403 5.67 -24.59 -22.27
CA THR A 403 5.75 -23.19 -21.85
C THR A 403 5.25 -22.25 -22.94
N LYS A 404 5.58 -22.52 -24.20
CA LYS A 404 5.08 -21.79 -25.37
C LYS A 404 3.55 -21.90 -25.46
N ALA A 405 3.00 -23.11 -25.37
CA ALA A 405 1.55 -23.35 -25.36
C ALA A 405 0.85 -22.65 -24.19
N PHE A 406 1.46 -22.65 -23.01
CA PHE A 406 0.96 -21.89 -21.86
C PHE A 406 0.93 -20.37 -22.15
N ALA A 407 2.03 -19.79 -22.62
CA ALA A 407 2.12 -18.35 -22.93
C ALA A 407 1.08 -17.90 -23.97
N TYR A 408 0.76 -18.74 -24.96
CA TYR A 408 -0.27 -18.44 -25.95
C TYR A 408 -1.68 -18.38 -25.35
N ARG A 409 -2.01 -19.26 -24.38
CA ARG A 409 -3.32 -19.31 -23.70
C ARG A 409 -3.59 -18.09 -22.80
N GLN A 410 -2.56 -17.41 -22.35
CA GLN A 410 -2.69 -16.25 -21.48
C GLN A 410 -3.13 -15.00 -22.28
N LYS A 411 -4.30 -14.44 -21.93
CA LYS A 411 -4.91 -13.30 -22.62
C LYS A 411 -4.40 -11.93 -22.14
N ARG A 412 -3.90 -11.82 -20.89
CA ARG A 412 -3.61 -10.53 -20.21
C ARG A 412 -2.14 -10.34 -19.82
N LEU A 413 -1.21 -10.78 -20.66
CA LEU A 413 0.22 -10.65 -20.40
C LEU A 413 0.88 -9.40 -21.01
N GLY A 414 0.17 -8.67 -21.88
CA GLY A 414 0.72 -7.50 -22.57
C GLY A 414 2.07 -7.77 -23.23
N TYR A 415 3.05 -6.89 -23.01
CA TYR A 415 4.40 -7.03 -23.56
C TYR A 415 5.17 -8.24 -23.01
N HIS A 416 4.84 -8.73 -21.80
CA HIS A 416 5.53 -9.87 -21.19
C HIS A 416 5.38 -11.13 -22.03
N LYS A 417 4.24 -11.33 -22.71
CA LYS A 417 4.05 -12.47 -23.63
C LYS A 417 5.11 -12.50 -24.73
N ARG A 418 5.34 -11.36 -25.38
CA ARG A 418 6.37 -11.22 -26.40
C ARG A 418 7.77 -11.46 -25.81
N SER A 419 8.02 -10.93 -24.61
CA SER A 419 9.28 -11.09 -23.90
C SER A 419 9.63 -12.56 -23.62
N PHE A 420 8.67 -13.35 -23.14
CA PHE A 420 8.87 -14.79 -22.89
C PHE A 420 8.96 -15.61 -24.17
N LEU A 421 8.18 -15.30 -25.20
CA LEU A 421 8.29 -16.00 -26.49
C LEU A 421 9.65 -15.75 -27.16
N ASN A 422 10.20 -14.53 -27.02
CA ASN A 422 11.55 -14.22 -27.46
C ASN A 422 12.60 -15.00 -26.67
N PHE A 423 12.41 -15.18 -25.36
CA PHE A 423 13.30 -16.04 -24.56
C PHE A 423 13.29 -17.48 -25.07
N ILE A 424 12.12 -18.09 -25.28
CA ILE A 424 12.00 -19.45 -25.84
C ILE A 424 12.73 -19.54 -27.18
N ARG A 425 12.50 -18.58 -28.08
CA ARG A 425 13.19 -18.53 -29.38
C ARG A 425 14.71 -18.42 -29.24
N GLY A 426 15.19 -17.70 -28.22
CA GLY A 426 16.61 -17.61 -27.89
C GLY A 426 17.19 -18.94 -27.42
N VAL A 427 16.48 -19.65 -26.54
CA VAL A 427 16.89 -20.99 -26.08
C VAL A 427 16.90 -21.99 -27.24
N ASP A 428 15.85 -22.02 -28.07
CA ASP A 428 15.77 -22.89 -29.26
C ASP A 428 16.97 -22.66 -30.20
N ALA A 429 17.37 -21.40 -30.39
CA ALA A 429 18.54 -21.07 -31.20
C ALA A 429 19.84 -21.63 -30.62
N LEU A 430 20.01 -21.57 -29.29
CA LEU A 430 21.19 -22.10 -28.60
C LEU A 430 21.31 -23.63 -28.65
N VAL A 431 20.19 -24.34 -28.71
CA VAL A 431 20.16 -25.82 -28.76
C VAL A 431 20.45 -26.37 -30.16
N THR A 432 20.38 -25.54 -31.21
CA THR A 432 20.55 -25.97 -32.60
C THR A 432 21.98 -26.46 -32.87
N ARG A 433 22.15 -27.72 -33.27
CA ARG A 433 23.44 -28.33 -33.66
C ARG A 433 24.08 -27.55 -34.84
N ASN A 434 25.31 -27.06 -34.66
CA ASN A 434 26.08 -26.16 -35.55
C ASN A 434 25.60 -24.70 -35.65
N PRO A 435 25.65 -23.94 -34.55
CA PRO A 435 25.31 -22.53 -34.59
C PRO A 435 26.47 -21.69 -35.14
N ASP A 436 26.18 -20.91 -36.18
CA ASP A 436 27.00 -19.75 -36.52
C ASP A 436 26.84 -18.73 -35.37
N ARG A 437 27.84 -18.67 -34.49
CA ARG A 437 27.83 -17.88 -33.26
C ARG A 437 27.52 -16.41 -33.51
N GLN A 438 28.03 -15.83 -34.59
CA GLN A 438 27.73 -14.45 -34.96
C GLN A 438 26.27 -14.28 -35.37
N LYS A 439 25.65 -15.27 -36.04
CA LYS A 439 24.23 -15.22 -36.37
C LYS A 439 23.35 -15.35 -35.13
N ILE A 440 23.69 -16.22 -34.18
CA ILE A 440 22.96 -16.32 -32.91
C ILE A 440 23.07 -15.03 -32.12
N GLU A 441 24.26 -14.48 -31.98
CA GLU A 441 24.45 -13.25 -31.22
C GLU A 441 23.65 -12.09 -31.85
N LYS A 442 23.71 -11.92 -33.18
CA LYS A 442 22.88 -10.94 -33.91
C LYS A 442 21.38 -11.17 -33.70
N LEU A 443 20.92 -12.42 -33.72
CA LEU A 443 19.54 -12.77 -33.43
C LEU A 443 19.17 -12.35 -32.00
N LEU A 444 19.93 -12.77 -30.99
CA LEU A 444 19.66 -12.47 -29.59
C LEU A 444 19.69 -10.96 -29.30
N GLN A 445 20.58 -10.22 -29.94
CA GLN A 445 20.62 -8.76 -29.86
C GLN A 445 19.34 -8.14 -30.42
N SER A 446 18.82 -8.66 -31.54
CA SER A 446 17.58 -8.19 -32.19
C SER A 446 16.30 -8.49 -31.41
N LEU A 447 16.32 -9.49 -30.52
CA LEU A 447 15.16 -9.85 -29.70
C LEU A 447 14.96 -8.81 -28.58
N SER A 448 13.92 -7.99 -28.73
CA SER A 448 13.48 -7.01 -27.73
C SER A 448 11.95 -6.88 -27.71
N PRO A 449 11.29 -6.85 -26.54
CA PRO A 449 11.84 -7.17 -25.21
C PRO A 449 12.15 -8.68 -25.08
N THR A 450 13.06 -9.07 -24.19
CA THR A 450 13.41 -10.48 -23.93
C THR A 450 13.77 -10.66 -22.45
N VAL A 451 13.16 -11.63 -21.77
CA VAL A 451 13.57 -12.00 -20.40
C VAL A 451 14.88 -12.77 -20.42
N GLU A 452 15.68 -12.66 -19.35
CA GLU A 452 16.94 -13.40 -19.22
C GLU A 452 17.92 -13.16 -20.40
N LYS A 453 17.88 -11.96 -21.00
CA LYS A 453 18.73 -11.61 -22.17
C LYS A 453 20.22 -11.75 -21.86
N ASP A 454 20.65 -11.32 -20.68
CA ASP A 454 22.05 -11.46 -20.25
C ASP A 454 22.49 -12.91 -20.22
N TRP A 455 21.63 -13.80 -19.71
CA TRP A 455 21.91 -15.23 -19.67
C TRP A 455 21.97 -15.84 -21.07
N LEU A 456 21.06 -15.47 -21.98
CA LEU A 456 21.10 -15.93 -23.38
C LEU A 456 22.41 -15.53 -24.08
N LEU A 457 22.86 -14.29 -23.88
CA LEU A 457 24.12 -13.80 -24.42
C LEU A 457 25.33 -14.50 -23.79
N GLU A 458 25.29 -14.77 -22.49
CA GLU A 458 26.32 -15.52 -21.78
C GLU A 458 26.43 -16.96 -22.31
N MET A 459 25.30 -17.65 -22.54
CA MET A 459 25.30 -18.99 -23.10
C MET A 459 25.80 -19.00 -24.55
N ALA A 460 25.38 -18.02 -25.38
CA ALA A 460 25.90 -17.87 -26.74
C ALA A 460 27.41 -17.62 -26.78
N ALA A 461 27.96 -16.98 -25.75
CA ALA A 461 29.39 -16.74 -25.62
C ALA A 461 30.18 -18.00 -25.18
N ARG A 462 29.50 -18.98 -24.57
CA ARG A 462 30.08 -20.26 -24.14
C ARG A 462 29.97 -21.37 -25.19
N ALA A 463 28.94 -21.30 -26.03
CA ALA A 463 28.78 -22.14 -27.23
C ALA A 463 29.80 -21.76 -28.32
#